data_AF-A0A1E1K227-F1
#
_entry.id   AF-A0A1E1K227-F1
#
_cell.length_a   1.000
_cell.length_b   1.000
_cell.length_c   1.000
_cell.angle_alpha   90.00
_cell.angle_beta   90.00
_cell.angle_gamma   90.00
#
_symmetry.space_group_name_H-M   'P 1'
#
loop_
_entity.id
_entity.type
_entity.pdbx_description
1 polymer ?
#
loop_
_entity_poly.entity_id
_entity_poly.type
_entity_poly.pdbx_seq_one_letter_code
_entity_poly.pdbx_strand_id
1 'polypeptide(L)'
;MASLEDKFQNACDTGDIPGVIIIASDAKGTFKYQKAFGPKNAAGGKVDLNTTFIMASCTKLMTSIAAMQCVERGLISLDEDISRVLPELKDGQILKEAEPGKEIVYQKPETASTLRHLLTHTSGMGYDIMDPRYHVWRASRSETPGIMGIPLLACISIPLLFEPGTSWVYGGSMDWAGVAIARLNNTTIEALWKGIPDQDMPFPTMSAPTSEGVEFTDELIYDDPTADEYGGSGAIGSPINFTKILDSLLASDGKLLRRETVDQMF
;
A
#
# COMPACT_ATOMS: atom_id res chain seq x y z
N MET A 1 -20.18 -12.09 -31.05
CA MET A 1 -19.37 -12.30 -29.83
C MET A 1 -20.06 -11.54 -28.71
N ALA A 2 -20.12 -12.10 -27.50
CA ALA A 2 -20.65 -11.39 -26.33
C ALA A 2 -19.81 -10.13 -26.04
N SER A 3 -20.47 -9.04 -25.64
CA SER A 3 -19.79 -7.80 -25.27
C SER A 3 -18.97 -7.99 -23.98
N LEU A 4 -18.13 -7.01 -23.63
CA LEU A 4 -17.40 -7.03 -22.35
C LEU A 4 -18.37 -7.03 -21.17
N GLU A 5 -19.44 -6.22 -21.25
CA GLU A 5 -20.48 -6.11 -20.22
C GLU A 5 -21.21 -7.44 -20.03
N ASP A 6 -21.57 -8.12 -21.13
CA ASP A 6 -22.24 -9.43 -21.07
C ASP A 6 -21.38 -10.48 -20.36
N LYS A 7 -20.05 -10.44 -20.55
CA LYS A 7 -19.13 -11.37 -19.90
C LYS A 7 -19.07 -11.17 -18.39
N PHE A 8 -18.99 -9.91 -17.93
CA PHE A 8 -18.97 -9.61 -16.50
C PHE A 8 -20.32 -9.86 -15.84
N GLN A 9 -21.42 -9.53 -16.51
CA GLN A 9 -22.76 -9.86 -16.03
C GLN A 9 -22.91 -11.38 -15.90
N ASN A 10 -22.55 -12.15 -16.94
CA ASN A 10 -22.62 -13.60 -16.90
C ASN A 10 -21.77 -14.19 -15.78
N ALA A 11 -20.54 -13.69 -15.58
CA ALA A 11 -19.66 -14.17 -14.49
C ALA A 11 -20.24 -13.89 -13.09
N CYS A 12 -21.01 -12.80 -12.92
CA CYS A 12 -21.75 -12.55 -11.69
C CYS A 12 -22.96 -13.49 -11.55
N ASP A 13 -23.69 -13.71 -12.64
CA ASP A 13 -24.91 -14.55 -12.65
C ASP A 13 -24.58 -16.03 -12.41
N THR A 14 -23.43 -16.52 -12.89
CA THR A 14 -22.93 -17.89 -12.67
C THR A 14 -22.21 -18.07 -11.32
N GLY A 15 -21.93 -16.98 -10.61
CA GLY A 15 -21.23 -17.00 -9.32
C GLY A 15 -19.71 -17.20 -9.44
N ASP A 16 -19.12 -16.99 -10.62
CA ASP A 16 -17.67 -17.04 -10.82
C ASP A 16 -16.96 -15.87 -10.11
N ILE A 17 -17.61 -14.71 -10.07
CA ILE A 17 -17.23 -13.56 -9.25
C ILE A 17 -18.47 -13.00 -8.54
N PRO A 18 -18.36 -12.47 -7.31
CA PRO A 18 -19.52 -11.91 -6.60
C PRO A 18 -19.99 -10.59 -7.21
N GLY A 19 -19.07 -9.70 -7.57
CA GLY A 19 -19.38 -8.39 -8.13
C GLY A 19 -18.12 -7.68 -8.61
N VAL A 20 -18.28 -6.68 -9.46
CA VAL A 20 -17.15 -5.97 -10.08
C VAL A 20 -17.53 -4.55 -10.47
N ILE A 21 -16.58 -3.63 -10.33
CA ILE A 21 -16.66 -2.27 -10.83
C ILE A 21 -15.52 -2.05 -11.83
N ILE A 22 -15.85 -1.46 -12.97
CA ILE A 22 -14.91 -1.20 -14.06
C ILE A 22 -15.02 0.26 -14.44
N ILE A 23 -13.89 0.95 -14.42
CA ILE A 23 -13.81 2.38 -14.70
C ILE A 23 -12.64 2.66 -15.64
N ALA A 24 -12.88 3.50 -16.64
CA ALA A 24 -11.84 4.04 -17.51
C ALA A 24 -12.19 5.47 -17.94
N SER A 25 -11.16 6.30 -18.09
CA SER A 25 -11.26 7.71 -18.46
C SER A 25 -10.03 8.14 -19.25
N ASP A 26 -10.14 9.24 -20.00
CA ASP A 26 -8.99 9.89 -20.62
C ASP A 26 -8.56 11.14 -19.82
N ALA A 27 -7.35 11.63 -20.08
CA ALA A 27 -6.78 12.80 -19.42
C ALA A 27 -7.61 14.10 -19.62
N LYS A 28 -8.45 14.15 -20.66
CA LYS A 28 -9.25 15.32 -21.04
C LYS A 28 -10.66 15.28 -20.45
N GLY A 29 -11.05 14.17 -19.83
CA GLY A 29 -12.42 13.88 -19.39
C GLY A 29 -13.42 13.69 -20.54
N THR A 30 -12.97 13.54 -21.79
CA THR A 30 -13.85 13.40 -22.97
C THR A 30 -14.38 11.97 -23.12
N PHE A 31 -13.64 10.99 -22.63
CA PHE A 31 -14.05 9.60 -22.51
C PHE A 31 -14.26 9.25 -21.04
N LYS A 32 -15.41 8.64 -20.74
CA LYS A 32 -15.71 8.02 -19.44
C LYS A 32 -16.49 6.73 -19.66
N TYR A 33 -16.00 5.65 -19.07
CA TYR A 33 -16.65 4.35 -19.02
C TYR A 33 -16.73 3.91 -17.56
N GLN A 34 -17.93 3.62 -17.08
CA GLN A 34 -18.19 3.26 -15.69
C GLN A 34 -19.29 2.21 -15.66
N LYS A 35 -18.97 1.02 -15.14
CA LYS A 35 -19.93 -0.09 -15.02
C LYS A 35 -19.74 -0.79 -13.68
N ALA A 36 -20.84 -1.28 -13.13
CA ALA A 36 -20.91 -2.03 -11.90
C ALA A 36 -21.85 -3.22 -12.11
N PHE A 37 -21.42 -4.41 -11.70
CA PHE A 37 -22.16 -5.67 -11.87
C PHE A 37 -22.13 -6.49 -10.59
N GLY A 38 -23.14 -7.33 -10.42
CA GLY A 38 -23.23 -8.31 -9.35
C GLY A 38 -23.71 -7.77 -8.00
N PRO A 39 -24.02 -8.68 -7.05
CA PRO A 39 -24.33 -8.31 -5.68
C PRO A 39 -23.16 -7.65 -4.95
N LYS A 40 -23.50 -6.85 -3.92
CA LYS A 40 -22.52 -6.20 -3.04
C LYS A 40 -21.91 -7.17 -2.03
N ASN A 41 -22.72 -8.06 -1.48
CA ASN A 41 -22.29 -9.06 -0.50
C ASN A 41 -23.22 -10.30 -0.54
N ALA A 42 -22.93 -11.28 0.32
CA ALA A 42 -23.72 -12.53 0.42
C ALA A 42 -25.17 -12.28 0.88
N ALA A 43 -25.42 -11.21 1.64
CA ALA A 43 -26.76 -10.78 2.05
C ALA A 43 -27.55 -10.09 0.91
N GLY A 44 -26.92 -9.81 -0.23
CA GLY A 44 -27.52 -9.19 -1.40
C GLY A 44 -27.23 -7.68 -1.51
N GLY A 45 -28.15 -6.95 -2.15
CA GLY A 45 -27.90 -5.58 -2.59
C GLY A 45 -27.00 -5.52 -3.83
N LYS A 46 -27.04 -4.42 -4.58
CA LYS A 46 -26.24 -4.27 -5.81
C LYS A 46 -24.95 -3.52 -5.51
N VAL A 47 -23.84 -3.97 -6.10
CA VAL A 47 -22.63 -3.16 -6.16
C VAL A 47 -22.94 -1.91 -7.01
N ASP A 48 -22.49 -0.75 -6.53
CA ASP A 48 -22.56 0.51 -7.26
C ASP A 48 -21.19 1.20 -7.25
N LEU A 49 -21.03 2.27 -8.05
CA LEU A 49 -19.75 2.96 -8.20
C LEU A 49 -19.19 3.52 -6.88
N ASN A 50 -20.04 3.75 -5.87
CA ASN A 50 -19.66 4.28 -4.57
C ASN A 50 -19.45 3.20 -3.50
N THR A 51 -19.63 1.92 -3.85
CA THR A 51 -19.38 0.82 -2.94
C THR A 51 -17.93 0.84 -2.49
N THR A 52 -17.71 0.76 -1.18
CA THR A 52 -16.39 0.77 -0.54
C THR A 52 -15.78 -0.63 -0.58
N PHE A 53 -14.49 -0.70 -0.91
CA PHE A 53 -13.69 -1.92 -0.90
C PHE A 53 -12.43 -1.71 -0.09
N ILE A 54 -11.85 -2.82 0.39
CA ILE A 54 -10.46 -2.86 0.84
C ILE A 54 -9.59 -2.66 -0.39
N MET A 55 -8.76 -1.62 -0.37
CA MET A 55 -7.90 -1.28 -1.50
C MET A 55 -6.65 -2.14 -1.56
N ALA A 56 -6.29 -2.78 -0.45
CA ALA A 56 -5.08 -3.58 -0.32
C ALA A 56 -3.89 -2.80 -0.91
N SER A 57 -3.12 -3.43 -1.80
CA SER A 57 -1.89 -2.83 -2.33
C SER A 57 -2.10 -1.60 -3.24
N CYS A 58 -3.33 -1.25 -3.63
CA CYS A 58 -3.59 0.05 -4.28
C CYS A 58 -3.25 1.23 -3.34
N THR A 59 -3.26 1.02 -2.03
CA THR A 59 -2.80 1.98 -0.99
C THR A 59 -1.39 2.50 -1.26
N LYS A 60 -0.51 1.67 -1.86
CA LYS A 60 0.88 2.03 -2.14
C LYS A 60 0.98 3.27 -3.04
N LEU A 61 0.07 3.44 -4.00
CA LEU A 61 0.06 4.63 -4.84
C LEU A 61 -0.20 5.90 -4.02
N MET A 62 -1.16 5.84 -3.09
CA MET A 62 -1.51 6.96 -2.20
C MET A 62 -0.31 7.31 -1.29
N THR A 63 0.33 6.30 -0.71
CA THR A 63 1.56 6.47 0.09
C THR A 63 2.70 7.07 -0.74
N SER A 64 2.90 6.63 -1.98
CA SER A 64 3.90 7.20 -2.88
C SER A 64 3.62 8.68 -3.16
N ILE A 65 2.37 9.06 -3.41
CA ILE A 65 1.99 10.47 -3.60
C ILE A 65 2.31 11.28 -2.34
N ALA A 66 1.91 10.81 -1.16
CA ALA A 66 2.20 11.49 0.11
C ALA A 66 3.72 11.60 0.39
N ALA A 67 4.51 10.59 0.02
CA ALA A 67 5.97 10.63 0.09
C ALA A 67 6.53 11.71 -0.85
N MET A 68 6.10 11.73 -2.11
CA MET A 68 6.54 12.70 -3.09
C MET A 68 6.12 14.13 -2.71
N GLN A 69 4.99 14.33 -2.04
CA GLN A 69 4.63 15.63 -1.46
C GLN A 69 5.58 16.06 -0.35
N CYS A 70 6.13 15.13 0.44
CA CYS A 70 7.17 15.45 1.43
C CYS A 70 8.49 15.86 0.74
N VAL A 71 8.81 15.22 -0.39
CA VAL A 71 9.94 15.59 -1.25
C VAL A 71 9.76 16.98 -1.83
N GLU A 72 8.58 17.28 -2.36
CA GLU A 72 8.26 18.60 -2.90
C GLU A 72 8.36 19.74 -1.89
N ARG A 73 8.04 19.44 -0.62
CA ARG A 73 8.12 20.35 0.53
C ARG A 73 9.53 20.45 1.13
N GLY A 74 10.49 19.68 0.61
CA GLY A 74 11.87 19.67 1.08
C GLY A 74 12.06 19.07 2.48
N LEU A 75 11.10 18.26 2.97
CA LEU A 75 11.21 17.59 4.27
C LEU A 75 12.21 16.43 4.24
N ILE A 76 12.35 15.83 3.06
CA ILE A 76 13.27 14.74 2.78
C ILE A 76 13.58 14.72 1.27
N SER A 77 14.75 14.23 0.88
CA SER A 77 15.09 13.89 -0.50
C SER A 77 14.94 12.38 -0.75
N LEU A 78 14.86 11.99 -2.02
CA LEU A 78 14.73 10.58 -2.38
C LEU A 78 15.97 9.74 -2.03
N ASP A 79 17.14 10.37 -1.96
CA ASP A 79 18.44 9.68 -1.93
C ASP A 79 19.24 9.93 -0.64
N GLU A 80 18.70 10.67 0.34
CA GLU A 80 19.34 10.78 1.66
C GLU A 80 19.09 9.52 2.52
N ASP A 81 19.96 9.31 3.50
CA ASP A 81 19.83 8.27 4.51
C ASP A 81 18.51 8.44 5.30
N ILE A 82 17.61 7.48 5.14
CA ILE A 82 16.28 7.49 5.76
C ILE A 82 16.35 7.31 7.29
N SER A 83 17.48 6.82 7.83
CA SER A 83 17.63 6.51 9.25
C SER A 83 17.56 7.73 10.17
N ARG A 84 17.72 8.94 9.62
CA ARG A 84 17.43 10.21 10.30
C ARG A 84 15.96 10.29 10.75
N VAL A 85 15.06 9.67 10.00
CA VAL A 85 13.61 9.63 10.24
C VAL A 85 13.17 8.28 10.81
N LEU A 86 13.83 7.21 10.37
CA LEU A 86 13.58 5.82 10.73
C LEU A 86 14.81 5.21 11.42
N PRO A 87 15.12 5.59 12.68
CA PRO A 87 16.31 5.10 13.38
C PRO A 87 16.37 3.57 13.49
N GLU A 88 15.24 2.89 13.41
CA GLU A 88 15.14 1.42 13.36
C GLU A 88 15.88 0.81 12.16
N LEU A 89 16.00 1.55 11.06
CA LEU A 89 16.69 1.10 9.85
C LEU A 89 18.20 1.39 9.87
N LYS A 90 18.70 2.14 10.87
CA LYS A 90 20.12 2.51 10.98
C LYS A 90 21.03 1.30 11.14
N ASP A 91 20.61 0.37 11.98
CA ASP A 91 21.34 -0.85 12.33
C ASP A 91 20.66 -2.10 11.72
N GLY A 92 19.96 -1.92 10.60
CA GLY A 92 19.36 -3.00 9.85
C GLY A 92 20.38 -4.09 9.51
N GLN A 93 19.96 -5.34 9.47
CA GLN A 93 20.80 -6.48 9.15
C GLN A 93 20.27 -7.20 7.91
N ILE A 94 21.16 -7.68 7.06
CA ILE A 94 20.82 -8.57 5.95
C ILE A 94 20.83 -10.01 6.45
N LEU A 95 19.72 -10.73 6.25
CA LEU A 95 19.57 -12.15 6.53
C LEU A 95 20.23 -12.98 5.44
N LYS A 96 21.46 -13.42 5.68
CA LYS A 96 22.25 -14.21 4.73
C LYS A 96 21.82 -15.67 4.72
N GLU A 97 21.72 -16.26 5.90
CA GLU A 97 21.38 -17.66 6.06
C GLU A 97 20.40 -17.83 7.23
N ALA A 98 19.32 -18.55 6.99
CA ALA A 98 18.35 -18.93 8.01
C ALA A 98 17.78 -20.30 7.64
N GLU A 99 18.31 -21.34 8.27
CA GLU A 99 17.90 -22.73 8.06
C GLU A 99 17.51 -23.38 9.40
N PRO A 100 16.50 -24.27 9.43
CA PRO A 100 16.10 -24.93 10.68
C PRO A 100 17.26 -25.66 11.35
N GLY A 101 17.47 -25.39 12.64
CA GLY A 101 18.52 -26.04 13.44
C GLY A 101 19.94 -25.52 13.20
N LYS A 102 20.13 -24.49 12.35
CA LYS A 102 21.41 -23.80 12.18
C LYS A 102 21.39 -22.42 12.85
N GLU A 103 22.57 -21.90 13.14
CA GLU A 103 22.72 -20.50 13.55
C GLU A 103 22.30 -19.56 12.41
N ILE A 104 21.60 -18.49 12.74
CA ILE A 104 21.19 -17.47 11.77
C ILE A 104 22.38 -16.55 11.49
N VAL A 105 22.71 -16.36 10.22
CA VAL A 105 23.82 -15.53 9.78
C VAL A 105 23.30 -14.20 9.27
N TYR A 106 23.83 -13.12 9.85
CA TYR A 106 23.55 -11.75 9.44
C TYR A 106 24.77 -11.10 8.80
N GLN A 107 24.52 -10.13 7.93
CA GLN A 107 25.53 -9.23 7.39
C GLN A 107 25.06 -7.78 7.61
N LYS A 108 25.96 -6.89 8.02
CA LYS A 108 25.65 -5.45 8.07
C LYS A 108 25.59 -4.90 6.64
N PRO A 109 24.54 -4.14 6.27
CA PRO A 109 24.51 -3.45 4.98
C PRO A 109 25.58 -2.36 4.92
N GLU A 110 26.14 -2.13 3.73
CA GLU A 110 27.14 -1.08 3.46
C GLU A 110 26.49 0.24 3.02
N THR A 111 25.27 0.15 2.50
CA THR A 111 24.45 1.21 1.90
C THR A 111 23.28 1.49 2.83
N ALA A 112 23.09 2.77 3.16
CA ALA A 112 21.90 3.19 3.89
C ALA A 112 20.64 3.01 3.02
N SER A 113 19.55 2.59 3.64
CA SER A 113 18.23 2.66 3.00
C SER A 113 17.85 4.11 2.74
N THR A 114 17.18 4.37 1.63
CA THR A 114 16.72 5.70 1.22
C THR A 114 15.21 5.66 0.99
N LEU A 115 14.56 6.81 0.89
CA LEU A 115 13.15 6.87 0.52
C LEU A 115 12.93 6.25 -0.88
N ARG A 116 13.85 6.45 -1.83
CA ARG A 116 13.80 5.79 -3.15
C ARG A 116 13.80 4.28 -3.04
N HIS A 117 14.65 3.71 -2.18
CA HIS A 117 14.68 2.26 -1.97
C HIS A 117 13.35 1.72 -1.43
N LEU A 118 12.70 2.46 -0.52
CA LEU A 118 11.39 2.09 0.00
C LEU A 118 10.30 2.14 -1.09
N LEU A 119 10.22 3.25 -1.82
CA LEU A 119 9.18 3.46 -2.85
C LEU A 119 9.31 2.53 -4.06
N THR A 120 10.50 1.99 -4.31
CA THR A 120 10.79 1.14 -5.47
C THR A 120 10.92 -0.34 -5.13
N HIS A 121 10.67 -0.74 -3.87
CA HIS A 121 10.85 -2.12 -3.41
C HIS A 121 12.28 -2.67 -3.60
N THR A 122 13.27 -1.79 -3.46
CA THR A 122 14.70 -2.14 -3.58
C THR A 122 15.46 -1.98 -2.25
N SER A 123 14.75 -1.77 -1.14
CA SER A 123 15.33 -1.68 0.21
C SER A 123 15.87 -3.01 0.76
N GLY A 124 15.46 -4.14 0.18
CA GLY A 124 15.71 -5.47 0.72
C GLY A 124 14.64 -5.97 1.69
N MET A 125 13.63 -5.16 2.05
CA MET A 125 12.57 -5.57 2.97
C MET A 125 11.46 -6.32 2.23
N GLY A 126 11.38 -7.63 2.48
CA GLY A 126 10.31 -8.49 1.95
C GLY A 126 9.06 -8.52 2.84
N TYR A 127 8.10 -9.36 2.46
CA TYR A 127 7.06 -9.83 3.38
C TYR A 127 7.50 -11.18 3.95
N ASP A 128 7.30 -11.38 5.25
CA ASP A 128 7.73 -12.60 5.93
C ASP A 128 7.08 -13.87 5.37
N ILE A 129 5.81 -13.79 4.95
CA ILE A 129 5.08 -14.87 4.28
C ILE A 129 5.63 -15.26 2.89
N MET A 130 6.52 -14.45 2.30
CA MET A 130 7.00 -14.63 0.93
C MET A 130 8.43 -15.18 0.84
N ASP A 131 9.18 -15.24 1.94
CA ASP A 131 10.54 -15.79 1.95
C ASP A 131 10.72 -16.82 3.09
N PRO A 132 11.09 -18.07 2.80
CA PRO A 132 11.23 -19.11 3.82
C PRO A 132 12.28 -18.78 4.88
N ARG A 133 13.28 -17.93 4.58
CA ARG A 133 14.26 -17.49 5.58
C ARG A 133 13.60 -16.70 6.70
N TYR A 134 12.58 -15.90 6.39
CA TYR A 134 11.83 -15.16 7.41
C TYR A 134 11.03 -16.08 8.31
N HIS A 135 10.48 -17.19 7.80
CA HIS A 135 9.79 -18.18 8.64
C HIS A 135 10.74 -18.79 9.68
N VAL A 136 11.95 -19.17 9.26
CA VAL A 136 12.98 -19.69 10.18
C VAL A 136 13.41 -18.60 11.18
N TRP A 137 13.61 -17.38 10.70
CA TRP A 137 13.98 -16.25 11.54
C TRP A 137 12.95 -15.94 12.62
N ARG A 138 11.66 -15.81 12.26
CA ARG A 138 10.54 -15.63 13.20
C ARG A 138 10.45 -16.79 14.20
N ALA A 139 10.51 -18.04 13.71
CA ALA A 139 10.44 -19.22 14.57
C ALA A 139 11.58 -19.29 15.60
N SER A 140 12.80 -18.88 15.22
CA SER A 140 13.95 -18.82 16.16
C SER A 140 13.73 -17.85 17.34
N ARG A 141 12.78 -16.91 17.18
CA ARG A 141 12.39 -15.89 18.16
C ARG A 141 11.07 -16.21 18.85
N SER A 142 10.48 -17.39 18.57
CA SER A 142 9.13 -17.76 19.01
C SER A 142 8.05 -16.77 18.56
N GLU A 143 8.27 -16.17 17.38
CA GLU A 143 7.33 -15.26 16.72
C GLU A 143 6.62 -16.00 15.57
N THR A 144 5.36 -15.64 15.32
CA THR A 144 4.60 -16.14 14.18
C THR A 144 4.78 -15.17 13.00
N PRO A 145 5.05 -15.66 11.77
CA PRO A 145 4.99 -14.82 10.58
C PRO A 145 3.60 -14.22 10.40
N GLY A 146 3.54 -12.96 9.98
CA GLY A 146 2.29 -12.26 9.79
C GLY A 146 2.52 -10.90 9.19
N ILE A 147 1.80 -10.63 8.10
CA ILE A 147 1.78 -9.31 7.46
C ILE A 147 0.77 -8.36 8.13
N MET A 148 -0.14 -8.89 8.95
CA MET A 148 -1.24 -8.19 9.63
C MET A 148 -1.54 -8.86 10.98
N GLY A 149 -2.35 -8.23 11.85
CA GLY A 149 -2.80 -8.81 13.13
C GLY A 149 -1.76 -8.79 14.27
N ILE A 150 -0.65 -8.08 14.06
CA ILE A 150 0.34 -7.70 15.07
C ILE A 150 0.65 -6.21 14.89
N PRO A 151 1.18 -5.50 15.90
CA PRO A 151 1.55 -4.10 15.76
C PRO A 151 2.43 -3.87 14.53
N LEU A 152 2.16 -2.82 13.76
CA LEU A 152 2.77 -2.59 12.45
C LEU A 152 4.29 -2.64 12.50
N LEU A 153 4.92 -1.94 13.46
CA LEU A 153 6.37 -1.95 13.60
C LEU A 153 6.92 -3.35 13.89
N ALA A 154 6.19 -4.21 14.59
CA ALA A 154 6.62 -5.60 14.81
C ALA A 154 6.53 -6.44 13.52
N CYS A 155 5.54 -6.16 12.66
CA CYS A 155 5.40 -6.76 11.33
C CYS A 155 6.56 -6.38 10.40
N ILE A 156 6.90 -5.09 10.34
CA ILE A 156 7.82 -4.57 9.30
C ILE A 156 9.28 -4.43 9.76
N SER A 157 9.58 -4.53 11.06
CA SER A 157 10.95 -4.49 11.60
C SER A 157 11.63 -5.86 11.49
N ILE A 158 11.84 -6.31 10.26
CA ILE A 158 12.50 -7.56 9.92
C ILE A 158 13.83 -7.32 9.20
N PRO A 159 14.78 -8.27 9.22
CA PRO A 159 16.02 -8.17 8.47
C PRO A 159 15.80 -7.96 6.97
N LEU A 160 16.75 -7.31 6.30
CA LEU A 160 16.80 -7.20 4.84
C LEU A 160 17.14 -8.56 4.21
N LEU A 161 16.74 -8.81 2.97
CA LEU A 161 17.13 -10.01 2.21
C LEU A 161 18.39 -9.80 1.37
N PHE A 162 18.74 -8.56 1.09
CA PHE A 162 19.88 -8.13 0.29
C PHE A 162 20.26 -6.68 0.60
N GLU A 163 21.39 -6.25 0.05
CA GLU A 163 21.92 -4.89 0.16
C GLU A 163 21.00 -3.87 -0.52
N PRO A 164 20.56 -2.78 0.16
CA PRO A 164 19.68 -1.78 -0.44
C PRO A 164 20.17 -1.30 -1.81
N GLY A 165 19.28 -1.28 -2.79
CA GLY A 165 19.54 -0.86 -4.17
C GLY A 165 20.12 -1.94 -5.09
N THR A 166 20.48 -3.13 -4.59
CA THR A 166 21.14 -4.18 -5.40
C THR A 166 20.21 -5.22 -6.00
N SER A 167 18.96 -5.28 -5.56
CA SER A 167 17.94 -6.20 -6.05
C SER A 167 16.54 -5.65 -5.78
N TRP A 168 15.51 -6.45 -6.06
CA TRP A 168 14.11 -6.10 -5.87
C TRP A 168 13.38 -7.19 -5.08
N VAL A 169 12.56 -6.80 -4.11
CA VAL A 169 11.62 -7.72 -3.44
C VAL A 169 10.37 -6.98 -2.98
N TYR A 170 9.21 -7.59 -3.22
CA TYR A 170 7.95 -7.08 -2.72
C TYR A 170 7.83 -7.30 -1.20
N GLY A 171 7.42 -6.27 -0.45
CA GLY A 171 7.44 -6.33 1.01
C GLY A 171 6.95 -5.08 1.73
N GLY A 172 7.20 -5.03 3.05
CA GLY A 172 6.78 -3.95 3.95
C GLY A 172 7.47 -2.59 3.75
N SER A 173 8.13 -2.37 2.62
CA SER A 173 8.83 -1.12 2.31
C SER A 173 7.89 0.09 2.27
N MET A 174 6.67 -0.10 1.75
CA MET A 174 5.68 0.97 1.65
C MET A 174 5.06 1.32 3.01
N ASP A 175 5.00 0.37 3.92
CA ASP A 175 4.58 0.64 5.30
C ASP A 175 5.63 1.48 6.04
N TRP A 176 6.92 1.18 5.85
CA TRP A 176 8.00 2.04 6.35
C TRP A 176 7.98 3.45 5.73
N ALA A 177 7.64 3.58 4.44
CA ALA A 177 7.42 4.88 3.82
C ALA A 177 6.26 5.63 4.51
N GLY A 178 5.17 4.93 4.84
CA GLY A 178 4.06 5.47 5.65
C GLY A 178 4.53 5.99 7.02
N VAL A 179 5.32 5.20 7.75
CA VAL A 179 5.90 5.60 9.05
C VAL A 179 6.80 6.85 8.89
N ALA A 180 7.62 6.91 7.84
CA ALA A 180 8.48 8.06 7.60
C ALA A 180 7.67 9.34 7.33
N ILE A 181 6.64 9.24 6.48
CA ILE A 181 5.72 10.35 6.16
C ILE A 181 5.05 10.89 7.43
N ALA A 182 4.51 9.99 8.25
CA ALA A 182 3.86 10.34 9.52
C ALA A 182 4.82 11.09 10.45
N ARG A 183 6.04 10.58 10.65
CA ARG A 183 7.08 11.19 11.49
C ARG A 183 7.54 12.55 10.98
N LEU A 184 7.76 12.70 9.67
CA LEU A 184 8.19 13.95 9.06
C LEU A 184 7.17 15.09 9.24
N ASN A 185 5.89 14.75 9.36
CA ASN A 185 4.81 15.73 9.48
C ASN A 185 4.21 15.81 10.89
N ASN A 186 4.68 14.99 11.85
CA ASN A 186 4.14 14.88 13.20
C ASN A 186 2.60 14.68 13.22
N THR A 187 2.11 13.79 12.34
CA THR A 187 0.69 13.46 12.21
C THR A 187 0.53 12.08 11.58
N THR A 188 -0.70 11.63 11.35
CA THR A 188 -0.97 10.34 10.71
C THR A 188 -0.97 10.46 9.17
N ILE A 189 -0.79 9.36 8.44
CA ILE A 189 -0.86 9.39 6.96
C ILE A 189 -2.29 9.72 6.51
N GLU A 190 -3.31 9.26 7.25
CA GLU A 190 -4.70 9.62 7.01
C GLU A 190 -4.95 11.13 7.15
N ALA A 191 -4.43 11.75 8.22
CA ALA A 191 -4.60 13.18 8.44
C ALA A 191 -3.93 14.03 7.34
N LEU A 192 -2.77 13.60 6.84
CA LEU A 192 -2.12 14.24 5.69
C LEU A 192 -2.94 14.10 4.42
N TRP A 193 -3.42 12.88 4.17
CA TRP A 193 -4.19 12.56 2.98
C TRP A 193 -5.49 13.36 2.91
N LYS A 194 -6.20 13.47 4.05
CA LYS A 194 -7.39 14.33 4.20
C LYS A 194 -7.10 15.84 4.10
N GLY A 195 -5.85 16.25 4.30
CA GLY A 195 -5.43 17.64 4.23
C GLY A 195 -5.23 18.18 2.81
N ILE A 196 -5.31 17.32 1.77
CA ILE A 196 -5.17 17.73 0.37
C ILE A 196 -6.36 18.66 -0.01
N PRO A 197 -6.13 19.93 -0.38
CA PRO A 197 -7.20 20.90 -0.61
C PRO A 197 -8.02 20.61 -1.87
N ASP A 198 -9.05 19.77 -1.76
CA ASP A 198 -10.19 19.74 -2.69
C ASP A 198 -11.39 19.06 -1.97
N GLN A 199 -12.33 19.85 -1.47
CA GLN A 199 -13.48 19.35 -0.69
C GLN A 199 -14.55 18.64 -1.53
N ASP A 200 -14.41 18.63 -2.86
CA ASP A 200 -15.27 17.87 -3.77
C ASP A 200 -14.78 16.42 -3.99
N MET A 201 -13.68 16.04 -3.33
CA MET A 201 -13.01 14.74 -3.48
C MET A 201 -13.01 13.95 -2.15
N PRO A 202 -13.98 13.06 -1.92
CA PRO A 202 -13.80 12.02 -0.92
C PRO A 202 -12.78 11.02 -1.47
N PHE A 203 -11.49 11.29 -1.31
CA PHE A 203 -10.48 10.28 -1.61
C PHE A 203 -10.69 9.05 -0.72
N PRO A 204 -10.17 7.87 -1.13
CA PRO A 204 -10.10 6.73 -0.23
C PRO A 204 -9.42 7.13 1.08
N THR A 205 -9.85 6.56 2.19
CA THR A 205 -9.23 6.78 3.51
C THR A 205 -8.10 5.79 3.68
N MET A 206 -6.98 6.22 4.23
CA MET A 206 -5.79 5.45 4.56
C MET A 206 -5.89 4.71 5.91
N SER A 207 -6.96 4.96 6.67
CA SER A 207 -7.27 4.18 7.87
C SER A 207 -7.77 2.79 7.49
N ALA A 208 -7.20 1.77 8.15
CA ALA A 208 -7.59 0.37 7.99
C ALA A 208 -9.10 0.16 8.20
N PRO A 209 -9.71 -0.84 7.53
CA PRO A 209 -11.13 -1.07 7.63
C PRO A 209 -11.52 -1.42 9.07
N THR A 210 -12.43 -0.64 9.65
CA THR A 210 -13.27 -1.10 10.76
C THR A 210 -14.35 -2.03 10.20
N SER A 211 -14.93 -2.92 11.02
CA SER A 211 -16.13 -3.69 10.59
C SER A 211 -17.30 -2.79 10.17
N GLU A 212 -17.27 -1.52 10.57
CA GLU A 212 -18.14 -0.48 10.03
C GLU A 212 -17.70 -0.10 8.59
N GLY A 213 -18.46 -0.56 7.59
CA GLY A 213 -18.38 -0.07 6.20
C GLY A 213 -17.79 -1.05 5.18
N VAL A 214 -17.20 -2.17 5.62
CA VAL A 214 -16.75 -3.27 4.76
C VAL A 214 -17.10 -4.60 5.42
N GLU A 215 -17.64 -5.54 4.64
CA GLU A 215 -17.90 -6.91 5.10
C GLU A 215 -16.69 -7.78 4.76
N PHE A 216 -16.02 -8.30 5.80
CA PHE A 216 -14.99 -9.31 5.63
C PHE A 216 -15.65 -10.68 5.42
N THR A 217 -14.98 -11.55 4.67
CA THR A 217 -15.25 -13.00 4.77
C THR A 217 -14.84 -13.51 6.16
N ASP A 218 -15.03 -14.80 6.46
CA ASP A 218 -14.86 -15.39 7.81
C ASP A 218 -13.53 -15.11 8.56
N GLU A 219 -12.53 -14.53 7.89
CA GLU A 219 -11.26 -14.10 8.46
C GLU A 219 -11.10 -12.57 8.40
N LEU A 220 -10.95 -11.95 9.57
CA LEU A 220 -10.53 -10.55 9.68
C LEU A 220 -9.07 -10.42 9.28
N ILE A 221 -8.82 -9.59 8.27
CA ILE A 221 -7.46 -9.31 7.78
C ILE A 221 -6.76 -8.25 8.66
N TYR A 222 -7.54 -7.40 9.34
CA TYR A 222 -7.07 -6.34 10.24
C TYR A 222 -7.71 -6.49 11.61
N ASP A 223 -7.01 -6.04 12.66
CA ASP A 223 -7.63 -5.86 13.97
C ASP A 223 -8.78 -4.86 13.87
N ASP A 224 -9.85 -5.05 14.64
CA ASP A 224 -10.98 -4.12 14.67
C ASP A 224 -11.26 -3.65 16.12
N PRO A 225 -11.00 -2.37 16.46
CA PRO A 225 -10.43 -1.32 15.60
C PRO A 225 -8.93 -1.53 15.35
N THR A 226 -8.44 -1.16 14.16
CA THR A 226 -7.00 -1.19 13.86
C THR A 226 -6.30 0.03 14.46
N ALA A 227 -5.26 -0.19 15.27
CA ALA A 227 -4.50 0.90 15.87
C ALA A 227 -3.49 1.57 14.90
N ASP A 228 -3.01 0.83 13.90
CA ASP A 228 -1.96 1.26 12.97
C ASP A 228 -2.50 1.64 11.59
N GLU A 229 -1.83 2.58 10.92
CA GLU A 229 -2.09 2.95 9.52
C GLU A 229 -1.07 2.27 8.59
N TYR A 230 -1.54 1.32 7.78
CA TYR A 230 -0.71 0.50 6.89
C TYR A 230 -0.52 1.19 5.53
N GLY A 231 0.59 1.90 5.34
CA GLY A 231 0.91 2.55 4.06
C GLY A 231 1.03 1.59 2.86
N GLY A 232 1.18 0.29 3.12
CA GLY A 232 1.24 -0.75 2.11
C GLY A 232 -0.12 -1.33 1.71
N SER A 233 -1.15 -1.28 2.57
CA SER A 233 -2.39 -2.04 2.34
C SER A 233 -3.67 -1.49 2.97
N GLY A 234 -3.57 -0.50 3.86
CA GLY A 234 -4.64 -0.13 4.79
C GLY A 234 -5.77 0.71 4.22
N ALA A 235 -5.70 1.18 2.98
CA ALA A 235 -6.76 2.06 2.48
C ALA A 235 -8.08 1.32 2.23
N ILE A 236 -9.18 2.05 2.43
CA ILE A 236 -10.51 1.67 2.00
C ILE A 236 -11.12 2.79 1.15
N GLY A 237 -11.91 2.42 0.15
CA GLY A 237 -12.60 3.40 -0.66
C GLY A 237 -13.30 2.78 -1.86
N SER A 238 -13.99 3.61 -2.61
CA SER A 238 -14.65 3.19 -3.83
C SER A 238 -13.71 3.33 -5.05
N PRO A 239 -13.81 2.44 -6.05
CA PRO A 239 -13.02 2.53 -7.26
C PRO A 239 -13.20 3.87 -8.00
N ILE A 240 -14.39 4.49 -7.92
CA ILE A 240 -14.61 5.81 -8.52
C ILE A 240 -13.79 6.89 -7.85
N ASN A 241 -13.62 6.84 -6.53
CA ASN A 241 -12.79 7.78 -5.79
C ASN A 241 -11.30 7.53 -6.03
N PHE A 242 -10.88 6.28 -6.14
CA PHE A 242 -9.50 5.96 -6.53
C PHE A 242 -9.19 6.42 -7.96
N THR A 243 -10.13 6.29 -8.89
CA THR A 243 -9.93 6.75 -10.28
C THR A 243 -9.65 8.24 -10.35
N LYS A 244 -10.18 9.06 -9.44
CA LYS A 244 -9.85 10.50 -9.38
C LYS A 244 -8.36 10.75 -9.14
N ILE A 245 -7.68 9.87 -8.38
CA ILE A 245 -6.22 9.91 -8.18
C ILE A 245 -5.53 9.63 -9.51
N LEU A 246 -5.96 8.56 -10.20
CA LEU A 246 -5.42 8.16 -11.49
C LEU A 246 -5.62 9.25 -12.55
N ASP A 247 -6.80 9.87 -12.60
CA ASP A 247 -7.13 10.95 -13.52
C ASP A 247 -6.26 12.19 -13.29
N SER A 248 -6.03 12.57 -12.02
CA SER A 248 -5.16 13.72 -11.68
C SER A 248 -3.71 13.47 -12.09
N LEU A 249 -3.17 12.28 -11.84
CA LEU A 249 -1.83 11.90 -12.29
C LEU A 249 -1.73 11.87 -13.82
N LEU A 250 -2.71 11.25 -14.48
CA LEU A 250 -2.77 11.14 -15.94
C LEU A 250 -2.87 12.51 -16.62
N ALA A 251 -3.61 13.44 -16.03
CA ALA A 251 -3.71 14.82 -16.51
C ALA A 251 -2.50 15.69 -16.12
N SER A 252 -1.70 15.25 -15.13
CA SER A 252 -0.63 16.04 -14.50
C SER A 252 -1.12 17.44 -14.11
N ASP A 253 -2.29 17.50 -13.48
CA ASP A 253 -3.06 18.73 -13.28
C ASP A 253 -2.60 19.60 -12.11
N GLY A 254 -1.56 19.18 -11.38
CA GLY A 254 -1.00 19.92 -10.26
C GLY A 254 -1.77 19.79 -8.94
N LYS A 255 -2.87 19.00 -8.90
CA LYS A 255 -3.68 18.87 -7.67
C LYS A 255 -2.99 18.04 -6.59
N LEU A 256 -2.36 16.94 -6.99
CA LEU A 256 -1.71 16.01 -6.07
C LEU A 256 -0.21 16.28 -5.94
N LEU A 257 0.44 16.54 -7.07
CA LEU A 257 1.87 16.75 -7.24
C LEU A 257 2.09 17.72 -8.41
N ARG A 258 3.21 18.44 -8.39
CA ARG A 258 3.71 19.19 -9.55
C ARG A 258 4.00 18.24 -10.71
N ARG A 259 3.90 18.76 -11.93
CA ARG A 259 4.12 17.98 -13.16
C ARG A 259 5.48 17.29 -13.17
N GLU A 260 6.55 17.99 -12.80
CA GLU A 260 7.90 17.44 -12.81
C GLU A 260 8.06 16.28 -11.81
N THR A 261 7.28 16.33 -10.72
CA THR A 261 7.25 15.28 -9.71
C THR A 261 6.42 14.08 -10.17
N VAL A 262 5.32 14.30 -10.90
CA VAL A 262 4.60 13.23 -11.61
C VAL A 262 5.51 12.59 -12.66
N ASP A 263 6.21 13.38 -13.47
CA ASP A 263 7.14 12.88 -14.49
C ASP A 263 8.25 12.00 -13.87
N GLN A 264 8.68 12.27 -12.64
CA GLN A 264 9.66 11.43 -11.93
C GLN A 264 9.11 10.06 -11.48
N MET A 265 7.79 9.90 -11.40
CA MET A 265 7.15 8.63 -11.03
C MET A 265 7.10 7.61 -12.20
N PHE A 266 7.33 8.05 -13.44
CA PHE A 266 7.22 7.26 -14.67
C PHE A 266 8.53 7.26 -15.48
#